data_AF-A0A7R6WLS9-F1
#
_entry.id   AF-A0A7R6WLS9-F1
#
_cell.length_a   1.000
_cell.length_b   1.000
_cell.length_c   1.000
_cell.angle_alpha   90.00
_cell.angle_beta   90.00
_cell.angle_gamma   90.00
#
_symmetry.space_group_name_H-M   'P 1'
#
loop_
_entity.id
_entity.type
_entity.pdbx_description
1 polymer ?
#
loop_
_entity_poly.entity_id
_entity_poly.type
_entity_poly.pdbx_seq_one_letter_code
_entity_poly.pdbx_strand_id
1 'polypeptide(L)'
;MLIRHNTALLERAVDLVVKQAAIPTLQAEAAAYDKIARANAFRRMMTGGAIAVAAVGIGFGAALFFGQQHKLPPGIDTTLTEKRDDRIPTTETVPQDRKAERTKAPDPDVTPKPETTTPTPAPKQPDVITADFNKFLTREIDWQGSHWSLVSGHHFNDEHDATWDHAWCYTRRLVNGVDVNADLVNRASPTARPQAPVSPATTLASVGLNDASALELGSKCVWLDKGTFSASDYEAPAGRAEMANKLVAQDGWDAMGFDLPSMPLWNVSFDQCQTQCEGDNRCAAITYDKKHSACFMKGDASVLVKDPDATMAAKQAVAGKLQYSSLVFYKNTVVVGDSYSNVPSAYADCVMACAADQKCLGFNFDSPNKMCSLLDQVNSLSLFKGVASGSKAAGN
;
A
#
# COMPACT_ATOMS: atom_id res chain seq x y z
N MET A 1 25.62 -60.20 -42.07
CA MET A 1 26.16 -59.90 -40.72
C MET A 1 24.99 -59.71 -39.77
N LEU A 2 24.76 -60.64 -38.85
CA LEU A 2 23.77 -60.46 -37.78
C LEU A 2 24.40 -59.64 -36.65
N ILE A 3 23.87 -58.44 -36.40
CA ILE A 3 24.26 -57.60 -35.28
C ILE A 3 23.50 -58.09 -34.04
N ARG A 4 24.16 -58.92 -33.22
CA ARG A 4 23.66 -59.24 -31.87
C ARG A 4 23.75 -57.99 -31.01
N HIS A 5 22.61 -57.44 -30.63
CA HIS A 5 22.54 -56.33 -29.69
C HIS A 5 22.83 -56.88 -28.28
N ASN A 6 23.82 -56.30 -27.60
CA ASN A 6 24.26 -56.71 -26.28
C ASN A 6 23.33 -56.13 -25.20
N THR A 7 22.28 -56.88 -24.86
CA THR A 7 21.22 -56.48 -23.91
C THR A 7 21.71 -56.24 -22.48
N ALA A 8 22.89 -56.73 -22.13
CA ALA A 8 23.47 -56.56 -20.79
C ALA A 8 23.88 -55.11 -20.45
N LEU A 9 24.16 -54.27 -21.46
CA LEU A 9 24.48 -52.86 -21.25
C LEU A 9 23.23 -52.01 -21.00
N LEU A 10 22.10 -52.38 -21.59
CA LEU A 10 20.84 -51.67 -21.42
C LEU A 10 20.26 -51.90 -20.01
N GLU A 11 20.33 -53.14 -19.51
CA GLU A 11 19.84 -53.48 -18.17
C GLU A 11 20.62 -52.75 -17.06
N ARG A 12 21.94 -52.61 -17.21
CA ARG A 12 22.76 -51.86 -16.24
C ARG A 12 22.48 -50.36 -16.27
N ALA A 13 22.16 -49.79 -17.42
CA ALA A 13 21.80 -48.38 -17.54
C ALA A 13 20.43 -48.10 -16.89
N VAL A 14 19.47 -49.01 -17.04
CA VAL A 14 18.15 -48.90 -16.40
C VAL A 14 18.25 -49.04 -14.88
N ASP A 15 19.05 -49.99 -14.37
CA ASP A 15 19.22 -50.18 -12.92
C ASP A 15 19.89 -48.98 -12.23
N LEU A 16 20.80 -48.28 -12.92
CA LEU A 16 21.43 -47.03 -12.44
C LEU A 16 20.45 -45.86 -12.38
N VAL A 17 19.58 -45.73 -13.37
CA VAL A 17 18.55 -44.66 -13.41
C VAL A 17 17.47 -44.90 -12.35
N VAL A 18 17.06 -46.16 -12.13
CA VAL A 18 16.09 -46.51 -11.08
C VAL A 18 16.66 -46.27 -9.69
N LYS A 19 17.95 -46.58 -9.45
CA LYS A 19 18.61 -46.28 -8.17
C LYS A 19 18.78 -44.79 -7.92
N GLN A 20 19.03 -43.97 -8.95
CA GLN A 20 19.09 -42.50 -8.80
C GLN A 20 17.70 -41.87 -8.57
N ALA A 21 16.63 -42.45 -9.11
CA ALA A 21 15.26 -41.98 -8.89
C ALA A 21 14.70 -42.30 -7.49
N ALA A 22 15.24 -43.31 -6.80
CA ALA A 22 14.82 -43.70 -5.45
C ALA A 22 15.47 -42.87 -4.31
N ILE A 23 16.53 -42.12 -4.60
CA ILE A 23 17.24 -41.29 -3.60
C ILE A 23 16.44 -40.03 -3.19
N PRO A 24 15.83 -39.24 -4.11
CA PRO A 24 15.06 -38.06 -3.72
C PRO A 24 13.76 -38.38 -2.97
N THR A 25 13.17 -39.57 -3.19
CA THR A 25 11.95 -40.00 -2.49
C THR A 25 12.23 -40.43 -1.05
N LEU A 26 13.36 -41.11 -0.80
CA LEU A 26 13.77 -41.49 0.55
C LEU A 26 14.22 -40.29 1.41
N GLN A 27 14.83 -39.26 0.80
CA GLN A 27 15.14 -38.01 1.50
C GLN A 27 13.88 -37.17 1.81
N ALA A 28 12.87 -37.21 0.94
CA ALA A 28 11.58 -36.57 1.18
C ALA A 28 10.79 -37.24 2.32
N GLU A 29 10.81 -38.58 2.40
CA GLU A 29 10.21 -39.31 3.52
C GLU A 29 10.95 -39.07 4.83
N ALA A 30 12.29 -39.10 4.85
CA ALA A 30 13.07 -38.83 6.05
C ALA A 30 12.83 -37.39 6.59
N ALA A 31 12.69 -36.40 5.69
CA ALA A 31 12.34 -35.03 6.06
C ALA A 31 10.88 -34.89 6.56
N ALA A 32 9.96 -35.70 6.04
CA ALA A 32 8.58 -35.76 6.53
C ALA A 32 8.51 -36.40 7.92
N TYR A 33 9.26 -37.48 8.17
CA TYR A 33 9.35 -38.11 9.48
C TYR A 33 10.03 -37.21 10.52
N ASP A 34 11.08 -36.46 10.17
CA ASP A 34 11.70 -35.48 11.08
C ASP A 34 10.75 -34.32 11.42
N LYS A 35 9.97 -33.83 10.46
CA LYS A 35 8.92 -32.82 10.70
C LYS A 35 7.80 -33.34 11.60
N ILE A 36 7.34 -34.58 11.42
CA ILE A 36 6.33 -35.21 12.27
C ILE A 36 6.87 -35.51 13.68
N ALA A 37 8.13 -35.93 13.79
CA ALA A 37 8.80 -36.16 15.08
C ALA A 37 8.95 -34.85 15.86
N ARG A 38 9.34 -33.75 15.21
CA ARG A 38 9.44 -32.41 15.83
C ARG A 38 8.06 -31.85 16.22
N ALA A 39 7.04 -32.04 15.39
CA ALA A 39 5.67 -31.64 15.71
C ALA A 39 5.11 -32.40 16.93
N ASN A 40 5.39 -33.70 17.04
CA ASN A 40 4.98 -34.51 18.19
C ASN A 40 5.81 -34.23 19.46
N ALA A 41 7.09 -33.86 19.32
CA ALA A 41 7.92 -33.40 20.44
C ALA A 41 7.44 -32.05 20.99
N PHE A 42 7.03 -31.12 20.12
CA PHE A 42 6.44 -29.83 20.52
C PHE A 42 5.11 -30.00 21.26
N ARG A 43 4.29 -30.95 20.81
CA ARG A 43 3.01 -31.29 21.48
C ARG A 43 3.22 -31.90 22.87
N ARG A 44 4.32 -32.63 23.11
CA ARG A 44 4.70 -33.17 24.44
C ARG A 44 5.35 -32.13 25.35
N MET A 45 6.10 -31.16 24.82
CA MET A 45 6.63 -30.05 25.63
C MET A 45 5.52 -29.09 26.08
N MET A 46 4.51 -28.82 25.25
CA MET A 46 3.39 -27.95 25.65
C MET A 46 2.41 -28.60 26.64
N THR A 47 2.25 -29.93 26.62
CA THR A 47 1.47 -30.62 27.66
C THR A 47 2.28 -30.87 28.94
N GLY A 48 3.59 -31.10 28.86
CA GLY A 48 4.47 -31.24 30.02
C GLY A 48 4.71 -29.92 30.78
N GLY A 49 4.86 -28.81 30.06
CA GLY A 49 5.05 -27.47 30.65
C GLY A 49 3.81 -26.94 31.37
N ALA A 50 2.61 -27.23 30.85
CA ALA A 50 1.35 -26.84 31.50
C ALA A 50 1.09 -27.58 32.83
N ILE A 51 1.55 -28.83 32.96
CA ILE A 51 1.40 -29.61 34.19
C ILE A 51 2.44 -29.18 35.26
N ALA A 52 3.65 -28.79 34.86
CA ALA A 52 4.68 -28.31 35.79
C ALA A 52 4.38 -26.91 36.37
N VAL A 53 3.81 -25.99 35.58
CA VAL A 53 3.47 -24.63 36.06
C VAL A 53 2.19 -24.63 36.90
N ALA A 54 1.24 -25.53 36.62
CA ALA A 54 0.06 -25.71 37.47
C ALA A 54 0.40 -26.35 38.84
N ALA A 55 1.38 -27.26 38.90
CA ALA A 55 1.77 -27.92 40.16
C ALA A 55 2.50 -26.99 41.15
N VAL A 56 3.31 -26.04 40.66
CA VAL A 56 4.04 -25.08 41.53
C VAL A 56 3.14 -23.89 41.93
N GLY A 57 2.25 -23.44 41.04
CA GLY A 57 1.31 -22.35 41.34
C GLY A 57 0.20 -22.74 42.34
N ILE A 58 -0.25 -23.99 42.34
CA ILE A 58 -1.22 -24.51 43.30
C ILE A 58 -0.54 -24.87 44.64
N GLY A 59 0.75 -25.25 44.62
CA GLY A 59 1.52 -25.57 45.83
C GLY A 59 1.81 -24.38 46.75
N PHE A 60 1.98 -23.17 46.21
CA PHE A 60 2.22 -21.96 47.02
C PHE A 60 0.95 -21.18 47.38
N GLY A 61 -0.13 -21.30 46.61
CA GLY A 61 -1.41 -20.63 46.89
C GLY A 61 -2.27 -21.30 47.97
N ALA A 62 -2.13 -22.62 48.16
CA ALA A 62 -2.95 -23.40 49.10
C ALA A 62 -2.34 -23.54 50.52
N ALA A 63 -1.13 -23.03 50.77
CA ALA A 63 -0.50 -23.07 52.10
C ALA A 63 -0.75 -21.81 52.95
N LEU A 64 -1.40 -20.77 52.40
CA LEU A 64 -1.66 -19.51 53.11
C LEU A 64 -3.13 -19.24 53.44
N PHE A 65 -4.06 -20.11 53.03
CA PHE A 65 -5.47 -19.97 53.38
C PHE A 65 -6.09 -21.34 53.62
N PHE A 66 -6.47 -21.59 54.87
CA PHE A 66 -7.30 -22.69 55.38
C PHE A 66 -6.65 -24.07 55.55
N GLY A 67 -6.24 -24.32 56.81
CA GLY A 67 -6.26 -25.67 57.35
C GLY A 67 -7.69 -26.15 57.53
N GLN A 68 -8.10 -27.14 56.73
CA GLN A 68 -9.07 -28.15 57.14
C GLN A 68 -9.00 -29.35 56.19
N GLN A 69 -8.78 -30.52 56.78
CA GLN A 69 -8.73 -31.83 56.13
C GLN A 69 -9.99 -32.06 55.31
N HIS A 70 -9.92 -32.57 54.06
CA HIS A 70 -10.94 -33.42 53.43
C HIS A 70 -10.30 -34.29 52.32
N LYS A 71 -10.78 -35.55 52.22
CA LYS A 71 -10.26 -36.69 51.45
C LYS A 71 -10.53 -36.58 49.94
N LEU A 72 -9.57 -36.98 49.10
CA LEU A 72 -9.78 -37.29 47.66
C LEU A 72 -10.16 -38.78 47.45
N PRO A 73 -10.92 -39.10 46.38
CA PRO A 73 -10.90 -40.40 45.73
C PRO A 73 -10.22 -40.37 44.32
N PRO A 74 -9.84 -41.54 43.76
CA PRO A 74 -8.84 -41.64 42.69
C PRO A 74 -9.38 -41.91 41.27
N GLY A 75 -8.67 -41.39 40.26
CA GLY A 75 -7.98 -42.19 39.22
C GLY A 75 -8.72 -42.73 37.96
N ILE A 76 -8.23 -42.25 36.80
CA ILE A 76 -7.83 -42.97 35.55
C ILE A 76 -8.92 -43.59 34.66
N ASP A 77 -8.99 -43.25 33.36
CA ASP A 77 -8.39 -44.06 32.26
C ASP A 77 -8.44 -43.41 30.87
N THR A 78 -7.36 -43.62 30.13
CA THR A 78 -7.08 -43.21 28.75
C THR A 78 -6.81 -44.48 27.96
N THR A 79 -7.64 -44.83 26.98
CA THR A 79 -7.22 -45.61 25.81
C THR A 79 -8.34 -45.60 24.77
N LEU A 80 -7.99 -45.34 23.50
CA LEU A 80 -8.24 -46.23 22.36
C LEU A 80 -7.87 -45.53 21.05
N THR A 81 -6.70 -45.89 20.55
CA THR A 81 -6.28 -45.90 19.15
C THR A 81 -7.08 -46.91 18.35
N GLU A 82 -7.55 -46.54 17.15
CA GLU A 82 -7.72 -47.51 16.06
C GLU A 82 -7.47 -46.86 14.69
N LYS A 83 -6.91 -47.67 13.80
CA LYS A 83 -6.22 -47.37 12.53
C LYS A 83 -6.95 -48.16 11.45
N ARG A 84 -7.27 -47.58 10.27
CA ARG A 84 -7.45 -48.39 9.04
C ARG A 84 -7.47 -47.61 7.70
N ASP A 85 -6.47 -47.93 6.89
CA ASP A 85 -6.39 -48.27 5.45
C ASP A 85 -7.16 -47.51 4.34
N ASP A 86 -6.35 -46.95 3.41
CA ASP A 86 -6.30 -47.10 1.94
C ASP A 86 -7.58 -47.35 1.11
N ARG A 87 -7.83 -46.47 0.11
CA ARG A 87 -7.81 -46.81 -1.35
C ARG A 87 -8.12 -45.60 -2.26
N ILE A 88 -7.37 -45.47 -3.36
CA ILE A 88 -7.64 -44.61 -4.54
C ILE A 88 -8.41 -45.42 -5.61
N PRO A 89 -9.24 -44.76 -6.44
CA PRO A 89 -9.22 -45.06 -7.88
C PRO A 89 -9.12 -43.81 -8.78
N THR A 90 -8.33 -44.00 -9.84
CA THR A 90 -8.09 -43.21 -11.06
C THR A 90 -9.34 -42.92 -11.89
N THR A 91 -9.30 -41.87 -12.75
CA THR A 91 -9.56 -41.94 -14.21
C THR A 91 -9.16 -40.64 -14.93
N GLU A 92 -8.62 -40.81 -16.14
CA GLU A 92 -8.14 -39.88 -17.17
C GLU A 92 -9.17 -38.83 -17.66
N THR A 93 -8.70 -37.77 -18.34
CA THR A 93 -8.90 -37.53 -19.79
C THR A 93 -8.11 -36.28 -20.25
N VAL A 94 -7.36 -36.39 -21.36
CA VAL A 94 -6.80 -35.29 -22.18
C VAL A 94 -7.33 -35.47 -23.60
N PRO A 95 -7.62 -34.39 -24.35
CA PRO A 95 -6.98 -34.20 -25.67
C PRO A 95 -6.54 -32.74 -25.93
N GLN A 96 -5.28 -32.51 -26.33
CA GLN A 96 -4.82 -32.15 -27.70
C GLN A 96 -5.30 -30.79 -28.24
N ASP A 97 -4.38 -29.87 -28.61
CA ASP A 97 -3.81 -29.80 -29.96
C ASP A 97 -2.82 -28.62 -30.20
N ARG A 98 -1.81 -28.91 -31.05
CA ARG A 98 -1.13 -28.09 -32.11
C ARG A 98 -0.38 -26.80 -31.75
N LYS A 99 0.95 -26.76 -31.93
CA LYS A 99 1.81 -26.73 -33.15
C LYS A 99 2.11 -25.30 -33.66
N ALA A 100 3.40 -24.97 -33.59
CA ALA A 100 4.08 -23.80 -34.15
C ALA A 100 4.45 -23.99 -35.62
N GLU A 101 4.71 -22.88 -36.34
CA GLU A 101 5.66 -22.83 -37.45
C GLU A 101 6.08 -21.37 -37.84
N ARG A 102 7.41 -21.11 -37.89
CA ARG A 102 8.20 -20.30 -38.89
C ARG A 102 8.05 -18.77 -38.99
N THR A 103 9.03 -17.93 -39.39
CA THR A 103 10.45 -18.02 -39.86
C THR A 103 11.11 -16.62 -39.79
N LYS A 104 12.45 -16.57 -39.61
CA LYS A 104 13.50 -15.67 -40.19
C LYS A 104 13.39 -14.12 -40.22
N ALA A 105 14.50 -13.51 -39.76
CA ALA A 105 14.97 -12.11 -39.88
C ALA A 105 15.45 -11.71 -41.32
N PRO A 106 15.81 -10.44 -41.65
CA PRO A 106 16.99 -9.73 -41.09
C PRO A 106 16.91 -8.18 -40.94
N ASP A 107 17.88 -7.63 -40.20
CA ASP A 107 18.28 -6.21 -40.06
C ASP A 107 18.97 -5.65 -41.33
N PRO A 108 19.03 -4.31 -41.53
CA PRO A 108 20.34 -3.65 -41.36
C PRO A 108 20.36 -2.19 -40.84
N ASP A 109 21.38 -1.94 -40.02
CA ASP A 109 22.41 -0.88 -40.08
C ASP A 109 22.04 0.61 -39.84
N VAL A 110 22.60 1.16 -38.76
CA VAL A 110 22.56 2.58 -38.37
C VAL A 110 24.00 3.10 -38.31
N THR A 111 24.32 4.09 -39.14
CA THR A 111 25.57 4.85 -39.12
C THR A 111 25.48 6.02 -38.13
N PRO A 112 26.52 6.33 -37.32
CA PRO A 112 26.55 7.53 -36.49
C PRO A 112 27.24 8.70 -37.22
N LYS A 113 26.60 9.89 -37.21
CA LYS A 113 27.13 11.15 -37.76
C LYS A 113 27.88 11.95 -36.66
N PRO A 114 28.97 12.68 -36.97
CA PRO A 114 29.87 13.26 -35.95
C PRO A 114 29.33 14.54 -35.29
N GLU A 115 29.63 14.69 -34.00
CA GLU A 115 29.46 15.91 -33.21
C GLU A 115 30.22 17.10 -33.80
N THR A 116 29.54 18.24 -33.92
CA THR A 116 30.15 19.55 -34.15
C THR A 116 29.85 20.43 -32.93
N THR A 117 30.88 20.67 -32.12
CA THR A 117 30.87 21.65 -31.02
C THR A 117 30.72 23.05 -31.57
N THR A 118 29.68 23.78 -31.14
CA THR A 118 29.50 25.22 -31.39
C THR A 118 29.28 25.92 -30.03
N PRO A 119 29.79 27.16 -29.82
CA PRO A 119 29.95 27.74 -28.49
C PRO A 119 28.63 28.26 -27.88
N THR A 120 28.62 28.30 -26.55
CA THR A 120 27.53 28.73 -25.65
C THR A 120 26.80 30.01 -26.12
N PRO A 121 25.44 30.01 -26.22
CA PRO A 121 24.67 31.23 -26.41
C PRO A 121 24.38 31.95 -25.09
N ALA A 122 24.26 33.28 -25.20
CA ALA A 122 23.90 34.25 -24.17
C ALA A 122 22.48 33.98 -23.57
N PRO A 123 22.04 34.72 -22.51
CA PRO A 123 20.98 34.26 -21.61
C PRO A 123 19.64 34.03 -22.32
N LYS A 124 19.05 32.86 -22.04
CA LYS A 124 17.85 32.34 -22.70
C LYS A 124 16.64 33.24 -22.44
N GLN A 125 16.00 33.71 -23.51
CA GLN A 125 14.60 34.16 -23.45
C GLN A 125 13.73 32.96 -23.03
N PRO A 126 12.60 33.17 -22.32
CA PRO A 126 11.76 32.07 -21.88
C PRO A 126 11.27 31.26 -23.08
N ASP A 127 11.37 29.93 -22.99
CA ASP A 127 10.95 29.01 -24.04
C ASP A 127 9.42 29.04 -24.16
N VAL A 128 8.90 29.32 -25.36
CA VAL A 128 7.46 29.33 -25.66
C VAL A 128 7.06 28.02 -26.31
N ILE A 129 6.12 27.27 -25.72
CA ILE A 129 5.53 26.07 -26.31
C ILE A 129 4.01 26.22 -26.44
N THR A 130 3.39 25.59 -27.44
CA THR A 130 1.97 25.75 -27.77
C THR A 130 1.24 24.41 -27.85
N ALA A 131 0.03 24.33 -27.27
CA ALA A 131 -0.91 23.22 -27.43
C ALA A 131 -2.35 23.74 -27.23
N ASP A 132 -3.32 23.32 -28.05
CA ASP A 132 -4.77 23.66 -27.96
C ASP A 132 -5.07 25.04 -27.34
N PHE A 133 -4.92 26.11 -28.14
CA PHE A 133 -5.13 27.52 -27.78
C PHE A 133 -4.39 28.04 -26.54
N ASN A 134 -3.46 27.26 -25.99
CA ASN A 134 -2.65 27.66 -24.85
C ASN A 134 -1.22 27.95 -25.27
N LYS A 135 -0.70 29.06 -24.77
CA LYS A 135 0.70 29.46 -24.92
C LYS A 135 1.37 29.45 -23.54
N PHE A 136 2.48 28.74 -23.44
CA PHE A 136 3.20 28.55 -22.18
C PHE A 136 4.52 29.30 -22.19
N LEU A 137 4.88 29.81 -21.01
CA LEU A 137 6.21 30.34 -20.71
C LEU A 137 6.77 29.59 -19.52
N THR A 138 8.03 29.18 -19.61
CA THR A 138 8.74 28.56 -18.48
C THR A 138 9.86 29.48 -18.00
N ARG A 139 10.02 29.56 -16.68
CA ARG A 139 11.13 30.24 -16.03
C ARG A 139 11.72 29.34 -14.95
N GLU A 140 13.01 29.02 -15.11
CA GLU A 140 13.80 28.35 -14.08
C GLU A 140 14.46 29.39 -13.16
N ILE A 141 14.37 29.19 -11.85
CA ILE A 141 14.99 30.07 -10.85
C ILE A 141 15.51 29.29 -9.64
N ASP A 142 16.61 29.76 -9.06
CA ASP A 142 17.04 29.36 -7.73
C ASP A 142 16.52 30.37 -6.71
N TRP A 143 15.73 29.91 -5.74
CA TRP A 143 15.14 30.77 -4.73
C TRP A 143 14.90 30.01 -3.42
N GLN A 144 15.25 30.66 -2.29
CA GLN A 144 15.25 30.08 -0.94
C GLN A 144 15.94 28.71 -0.85
N GLY A 145 17.07 28.55 -1.57
CA GLY A 145 17.86 27.31 -1.55
C GLY A 145 17.25 26.13 -2.29
N SER A 146 16.19 26.35 -3.07
CA SER A 146 15.58 25.34 -3.96
C SER A 146 15.58 25.83 -5.42
N HIS A 147 15.65 24.88 -6.35
CA HIS A 147 15.45 25.12 -7.77
C HIS A 147 13.97 24.99 -8.12
N TRP A 148 13.42 25.97 -8.84
CA TRP A 148 12.00 26.04 -9.19
C TRP A 148 11.82 26.24 -10.68
N SER A 149 10.97 25.39 -11.27
CA SER A 149 10.40 25.60 -12.60
C SER A 149 9.03 26.25 -12.45
N LEU A 150 8.90 27.50 -12.89
CA LEU A 150 7.65 28.25 -12.93
C LEU A 150 7.10 28.21 -14.34
N VAL A 151 5.90 27.64 -14.51
CA VAL A 151 5.23 27.54 -15.80
C VAL A 151 4.00 28.44 -15.77
N SER A 152 3.93 29.38 -16.70
CA SER A 152 2.80 30.27 -16.89
C SER A 152 2.06 29.93 -18.18
N GLY A 153 0.79 29.55 -18.07
CA GLY A 153 -0.09 29.28 -19.19
C GLY A 153 -1.02 30.44 -19.48
N HIS A 154 -1.36 30.64 -20.74
CA HIS A 154 -2.28 31.66 -21.21
C HIS A 154 -3.20 31.01 -22.24
N HIS A 155 -4.48 31.00 -21.94
CA HIS A 155 -5.51 30.47 -22.83
C HIS A 155 -6.02 31.58 -23.74
N PHE A 156 -6.40 31.20 -24.95
CA PHE A 156 -7.06 32.05 -25.92
C PHE A 156 -8.35 31.34 -26.33
N ASN A 157 -9.45 32.06 -26.53
CA ASN A 157 -10.67 31.43 -27.02
C ASN A 157 -10.55 31.06 -28.50
N ASP A 158 -9.75 31.83 -29.24
CA ASP A 158 -9.40 31.59 -30.64
C ASP A 158 -7.89 31.83 -30.87
N GLU A 159 -7.27 31.12 -31.82
CA GLU A 159 -5.85 31.27 -32.13
C GLU A 159 -5.49 32.65 -32.70
N HIS A 160 -6.48 33.35 -33.26
CA HIS A 160 -6.35 34.70 -33.82
C HIS A 160 -6.59 35.81 -32.78
N ASP A 161 -6.99 35.47 -31.56
CA ASP A 161 -7.21 36.46 -30.52
C ASP A 161 -5.89 37.19 -30.21
N ALA A 162 -5.96 38.52 -30.22
CA ALA A 162 -4.81 39.38 -29.95
C ALA A 162 -4.33 39.29 -28.50
N THR A 163 -5.19 38.81 -27.60
CA THR A 163 -4.91 38.67 -26.17
C THR A 163 -5.60 37.43 -25.60
N TRP A 164 -5.08 36.95 -24.48
CA TRP A 164 -5.59 35.78 -23.78
C TRP A 164 -6.81 36.15 -22.93
N ASP A 165 -7.69 35.18 -22.67
CA ASP A 165 -8.89 35.37 -21.83
C ASP A 165 -8.63 35.01 -20.37
N HIS A 166 -7.82 34.00 -20.08
CA HIS A 166 -7.32 33.71 -18.74
C HIS A 166 -5.87 33.22 -18.74
N ALA A 167 -5.19 33.40 -17.62
CA ALA A 167 -3.80 32.97 -17.45
C ALA A 167 -3.57 32.43 -16.04
N TRP A 168 -2.59 31.54 -15.91
CA TRP A 168 -2.23 30.92 -14.64
C TRP A 168 -0.73 30.71 -14.55
N CYS A 169 -0.22 30.56 -13.34
CA CYS A 169 1.16 30.20 -13.08
C CYS A 169 1.23 29.13 -11.99
N TYR A 170 2.03 28.09 -12.23
CA TYR A 170 2.20 26.96 -11.32
C TYR A 170 3.64 26.49 -11.28
N THR A 171 3.95 25.64 -10.31
CA THR A 171 5.18 24.84 -10.27
C THR A 171 4.86 23.37 -10.03
N ARG A 172 5.69 22.48 -10.55
CA ARG A 172 5.56 21.03 -10.36
C ARG A 172 6.77 20.48 -9.63
N ARG A 173 6.53 19.59 -8.68
CA ARG A 173 7.60 18.93 -7.93
C ARG A 173 7.26 17.47 -7.68
N LEU A 174 8.23 16.60 -7.89
CA LEU A 174 8.12 15.20 -7.52
C LEU A 174 8.28 15.06 -6.00
N VAL A 175 7.23 14.63 -5.31
CA VAL A 175 7.22 14.39 -3.86
C VAL A 175 6.87 12.92 -3.64
N ASN A 176 7.79 12.15 -3.08
CA ASN A 176 7.62 10.70 -2.86
C ASN A 176 7.22 9.92 -4.12
N GLY A 177 7.74 10.31 -5.28
CA GLY A 177 7.43 9.66 -6.57
C GLY A 177 6.11 10.09 -7.21
N VAL A 178 5.40 11.05 -6.63
CA VAL A 178 4.17 11.63 -7.18
C VAL A 178 4.44 13.06 -7.65
N ASP A 179 4.05 13.39 -8.87
CA ASP A 179 4.11 14.77 -9.37
C ASP A 179 3.03 15.61 -8.70
N VAL A 180 3.44 16.54 -7.85
CA VAL A 180 2.56 17.51 -7.20
C VAL A 180 2.58 18.80 -8.01
N ASN A 181 1.41 19.20 -8.50
CA ASN A 181 1.19 20.50 -9.12
C ASN A 181 0.75 21.52 -8.06
N ALA A 182 1.51 22.60 -7.89
CA ALA A 182 1.19 23.71 -7.01
C ALA A 182 0.89 24.96 -7.85
N ASP A 183 -0.39 25.22 -8.07
CA ASP A 183 -0.89 26.46 -8.68
C ASP A 183 -0.62 27.64 -7.75
N LEU A 184 0.09 28.65 -8.27
CA LEU A 184 0.57 29.81 -7.51
C LEU A 184 -0.31 31.04 -7.75
N VAL A 185 -0.58 31.38 -9.01
CA VAL A 185 -1.26 32.62 -9.40
C VAL A 185 -2.28 32.34 -10.50
N ASN A 186 -3.48 32.93 -10.38
CA ASN A 186 -4.47 32.97 -11.46
C ASN A 186 -4.77 34.42 -11.86
N ARG A 187 -5.04 34.64 -13.15
CA ARG A 187 -5.49 35.91 -13.72
C ARG A 187 -6.71 35.64 -14.60
N ALA A 188 -7.85 36.17 -14.19
CA ALA A 188 -9.12 35.99 -14.90
C ALA A 188 -9.23 36.78 -16.21
N SER A 189 -8.32 37.74 -16.45
CA SER A 189 -8.17 38.50 -17.70
C SER A 189 -6.86 39.29 -17.69
N PRO A 190 -6.43 39.88 -18.83
CA PRO A 190 -5.24 40.73 -18.91
C PRO A 190 -5.25 41.94 -17.97
N THR A 191 -6.43 42.44 -17.62
CA THR A 191 -6.58 43.61 -16.74
C THR A 191 -7.04 43.25 -15.33
N ALA A 192 -7.39 41.99 -15.08
CA ALA A 192 -7.79 41.54 -13.75
C ALA A 192 -6.62 41.61 -12.76
N ARG A 193 -6.94 41.92 -11.51
CA ARG A 193 -5.99 41.75 -10.41
C ARG A 193 -5.65 40.27 -10.25
N PRO A 194 -4.37 39.92 -10.11
CA PRO A 194 -3.99 38.53 -9.98
C PRO A 194 -4.42 37.98 -8.61
N GLN A 195 -4.81 36.70 -8.60
CA GLN A 195 -5.23 36.00 -7.40
C GLN A 195 -4.15 35.01 -6.96
N ALA A 196 -3.74 35.07 -5.69
CA ALA A 196 -2.71 34.19 -5.14
C ALA A 196 -2.76 34.11 -3.59
N PRO A 197 -2.23 33.03 -2.98
CA PRO A 197 -1.88 31.77 -3.63
C PRO A 197 -3.15 31.04 -4.10
N VAL A 198 -3.09 30.32 -5.21
CA VAL A 198 -4.25 29.54 -5.70
C VAL A 198 -4.39 28.23 -4.95
N SER A 199 -3.29 27.46 -4.84
CA SER A 199 -3.30 26.15 -4.17
C SER A 199 -3.61 26.25 -2.68
N PRO A 200 -4.31 25.28 -2.08
CA PRO A 200 -4.44 25.14 -0.63
C PRO A 200 -3.10 25.19 0.12
N ALA A 201 -3.11 25.72 1.35
CA ALA A 201 -1.92 25.80 2.21
C ALA A 201 -1.23 24.44 2.41
N THR A 202 -1.99 23.35 2.42
CA THR A 202 -1.49 21.98 2.54
C THR A 202 -0.77 21.49 1.27
N THR A 203 -1.30 21.80 0.08
CA THR A 203 -0.65 21.49 -1.20
C THR A 203 0.67 22.25 -1.29
N LEU A 204 0.67 23.53 -0.90
CA LEU A 204 1.89 24.32 -0.80
C LEU A 204 2.89 23.69 0.18
N ALA A 205 2.44 23.28 1.38
CA ALA A 205 3.30 22.65 2.37
C ALA A 205 3.94 21.36 1.84
N SER A 206 3.21 20.56 1.05
CA SER A 206 3.73 19.32 0.46
C SER A 206 4.93 19.55 -0.47
N VAL A 207 5.03 20.73 -1.09
CA VAL A 207 6.17 21.12 -1.95
C VAL A 207 7.19 22.01 -1.24
N GLY A 208 7.03 22.23 0.07
CA GLY A 208 7.93 23.04 0.89
C GLY A 208 7.62 24.54 0.89
N LEU A 209 6.39 24.93 0.57
CA LEU A 209 5.92 26.32 0.57
C LEU A 209 4.91 26.57 1.70
N ASN A 210 4.86 27.80 2.19
CA ASN A 210 3.73 28.34 2.94
C ASN A 210 3.07 29.47 2.12
N ASP A 211 2.00 30.07 2.62
CA ASP A 211 1.27 31.10 1.89
C ASP A 211 2.14 32.32 1.52
N ALA A 212 2.99 32.78 2.43
CA ALA A 212 3.87 33.93 2.17
C ALA A 212 4.95 33.58 1.13
N SER A 213 5.55 32.40 1.23
CA SER A 213 6.57 31.94 0.30
C SER A 213 5.95 31.63 -1.09
N ALA A 214 4.71 31.15 -1.15
CA ALA A 214 3.98 30.95 -2.40
C ALA A 214 3.59 32.27 -3.08
N LEU A 215 3.19 33.30 -2.32
CA LEU A 215 2.97 34.65 -2.85
C LEU A 215 4.25 35.23 -3.45
N GLU A 216 5.37 35.13 -2.74
CA GLU A 216 6.65 35.64 -3.23
C GLU A 216 7.16 34.85 -4.44
N LEU A 217 7.00 33.52 -4.45
CA LEU A 217 7.35 32.69 -5.60
C LEU A 217 6.46 33.04 -6.81
N GLY A 218 5.16 33.21 -6.59
CA GLY A 218 4.20 33.65 -7.60
C GLY A 218 4.54 35.00 -8.22
N SER A 219 5.12 35.93 -7.45
CA SER A 219 5.64 37.21 -7.95
C SER A 219 6.77 37.09 -8.98
N LYS A 220 7.32 35.89 -9.18
CA LYS A 220 8.41 35.62 -10.13
C LYS A 220 7.92 34.96 -11.42
N CYS A 221 6.63 34.66 -11.53
CA CYS A 221 5.98 34.18 -12.74
C CYS A 221 6.17 35.15 -13.91
N VAL A 222 6.18 34.62 -15.13
CA VAL A 222 6.40 35.37 -16.38
C VAL A 222 5.15 35.33 -17.22
N TRP A 223 4.68 36.50 -17.65
CA TRP A 223 3.41 36.64 -18.37
C TRP A 223 3.65 37.07 -19.81
N LEU A 224 2.81 36.61 -20.75
CA LEU A 224 2.91 36.96 -22.18
C LEU A 224 2.68 38.45 -22.42
N ASP A 225 1.83 39.07 -21.62
CA ASP A 225 1.56 40.50 -21.65
C ASP A 225 2.64 41.34 -20.92
N LYS A 226 3.69 40.68 -20.41
CA LYS A 226 4.78 41.28 -19.64
C LYS A 226 4.31 41.97 -18.36
N GLY A 227 3.15 41.60 -17.83
CA GLY A 227 2.69 42.04 -16.53
C GLY A 227 3.72 41.70 -15.44
N THR A 228 3.92 42.59 -14.49
CA THR A 228 4.77 42.37 -13.31
C THR A 228 3.97 42.68 -12.06
N PHE A 229 4.06 41.80 -11.07
CA PHE A 229 3.28 41.89 -9.85
C PHE A 229 4.18 41.65 -8.63
N SER A 230 3.95 42.44 -7.60
CA SER A 230 4.51 42.29 -6.27
C SER A 230 3.53 41.52 -5.37
N ALA A 231 4.00 41.04 -4.22
CA ALA A 231 3.15 40.30 -3.29
C ALA A 231 1.91 41.09 -2.83
N SER A 232 1.97 42.43 -2.80
CA SER A 232 0.85 43.30 -2.41
C SER A 232 -0.20 43.50 -3.50
N ASP A 233 0.10 43.11 -4.75
CA ASP A 233 -0.85 43.24 -5.86
C ASP A 233 -1.84 42.07 -5.91
N TYR A 234 -1.58 41.01 -5.13
CA TYR A 234 -2.37 39.80 -5.12
C TYR A 234 -3.60 39.90 -4.22
N GLU A 235 -4.71 39.38 -4.74
CA GLU A 235 -5.93 39.17 -3.97
C GLU A 235 -6.04 37.69 -3.59
N ALA A 236 -6.45 37.40 -2.36
CA ALA A 236 -6.71 36.03 -1.96
C ALA A 236 -7.92 35.48 -2.74
N PRO A 237 -7.83 34.31 -3.40
CA PRO A 237 -8.99 33.75 -4.08
C PRO A 237 -10.12 33.45 -3.09
N ALA A 238 -11.32 33.95 -3.39
CA ALA A 238 -12.51 33.60 -2.63
C ALA A 238 -12.76 32.08 -2.71
N GLY A 239 -13.11 31.45 -1.59
CA GLY A 239 -13.38 30.01 -1.55
C GLY A 239 -12.13 29.10 -1.58
N ARG A 240 -10.90 29.64 -1.58
CA ARG A 240 -9.66 28.82 -1.51
C ARG A 240 -9.64 27.86 -0.32
N ALA A 241 -10.01 28.36 0.86
CA ALA A 241 -10.10 27.54 2.07
C ALA A 241 -11.21 26.49 1.99
N GLU A 242 -12.31 26.81 1.29
CA GLU A 242 -13.43 25.89 1.09
C GLU A 242 -13.05 24.75 0.11
N MET A 243 -12.38 25.08 -0.98
CA MET A 243 -11.88 24.11 -1.95
C MET A 243 -10.80 23.19 -1.36
N ALA A 244 -9.94 23.73 -0.49
CA ALA A 244 -8.95 22.94 0.27
C ALA A 244 -9.62 21.88 1.16
N ASN A 245 -10.81 22.20 1.65
CA ASN A 245 -11.55 21.34 2.55
C ASN A 245 -12.40 20.29 1.84
N LYS A 246 -12.63 20.42 0.52
CA LYS A 246 -13.40 19.44 -0.25
C LYS A 246 -12.73 18.07 -0.25
N LEU A 247 -13.54 17.04 -0.04
CA LEU A 247 -13.10 15.66 -0.03
C LEU A 247 -13.21 15.03 -1.43
N VAL A 248 -12.17 14.29 -1.83
CA VAL A 248 -12.18 13.42 -3.01
C VAL A 248 -12.50 12.01 -2.56
N ALA A 249 -13.63 11.46 -3.02
CA ALA A 249 -14.12 10.14 -2.64
C ALA A 249 -13.55 9.03 -3.52
N GLN A 250 -13.31 7.86 -2.91
CA GLN A 250 -12.98 6.61 -3.59
C GLN A 250 -13.79 5.47 -2.97
N ASP A 251 -14.61 4.82 -3.78
CA ASP A 251 -15.43 3.69 -3.34
C ASP A 251 -14.62 2.40 -3.29
N GLY A 252 -14.96 1.50 -2.36
CA GLY A 252 -14.32 0.20 -2.21
C GLY A 252 -13.00 0.21 -1.44
N TRP A 253 -12.70 1.31 -0.75
CA TRP A 253 -11.47 1.51 0.02
C TRP A 253 -11.77 2.02 1.42
N ASP A 254 -11.02 1.49 2.39
CA ASP A 254 -10.95 1.96 3.78
C ASP A 254 -9.59 2.62 4.03
N ALA A 255 -9.61 3.78 4.70
CA ALA A 255 -8.40 4.47 5.13
C ALA A 255 -8.07 4.03 6.56
N MET A 256 -7.03 3.22 6.72
CA MET A 256 -6.73 2.61 8.02
C MET A 256 -6.20 3.62 9.04
N GLY A 257 -6.73 3.53 10.28
CA GLY A 257 -6.22 4.28 11.45
C GLY A 257 -6.65 5.75 11.50
N PHE A 258 -5.96 6.51 12.36
CA PHE A 258 -6.10 7.97 12.55
C PHE A 258 -7.51 8.49 12.87
N ASP A 259 -8.37 7.64 13.40
CA ASP A 259 -9.72 8.03 13.81
C ASP A 259 -9.67 9.16 14.84
N LEU A 260 -10.50 10.18 14.62
CA LEU A 260 -10.71 11.22 15.60
C LEU A 260 -11.36 10.65 16.87
N PRO A 261 -11.23 11.33 18.02
CA PRO A 261 -11.90 10.90 19.23
C PRO A 261 -13.42 10.76 19.02
N SER A 262 -14.02 9.76 19.66
CA SER A 262 -15.47 9.47 19.62
C SER A 262 -16.02 8.96 18.28
N MET A 263 -15.15 8.40 17.43
CA MET A 263 -15.59 7.69 16.22
C MET A 263 -16.02 6.23 16.51
N PRO A 264 -16.90 5.65 15.68
CA PRO A 264 -17.59 6.28 14.54
C PRO A 264 -18.82 7.11 14.96
N LEU A 265 -19.20 8.05 14.08
CA LEU A 265 -20.53 8.65 14.09
C LEU A 265 -21.53 7.66 13.47
N TRP A 266 -22.58 7.34 14.21
CA TRP A 266 -23.59 6.37 13.79
C TRP A 266 -24.78 7.04 13.12
N ASN A 267 -25.45 6.30 12.22
CA ASN A 267 -26.71 6.68 11.57
C ASN A 267 -26.61 7.99 10.78
N VAL A 268 -25.46 8.24 10.16
CA VAL A 268 -25.25 9.38 9.26
C VAL A 268 -25.12 8.86 7.82
N SER A 269 -25.53 9.67 6.84
CA SER A 269 -25.25 9.36 5.44
C SER A 269 -23.80 9.68 5.06
N PHE A 270 -23.35 9.17 3.92
CA PHE A 270 -22.04 9.53 3.37
C PHE A 270 -21.90 11.05 3.16
N ASP A 271 -22.90 11.71 2.58
CA ASP A 271 -22.87 13.16 2.34
C ASP A 271 -22.81 13.96 3.66
N GLN A 272 -23.51 13.50 4.69
CA GLN A 272 -23.44 14.09 6.04
C GLN A 272 -22.05 13.89 6.66
N CYS A 273 -21.45 12.72 6.47
CA CYS A 273 -20.08 12.43 6.91
C CYS A 273 -19.06 13.34 6.21
N GLN A 274 -19.19 13.51 4.89
CA GLN A 274 -18.36 14.43 4.12
C GLN A 274 -18.53 15.86 4.64
N THR A 275 -19.75 16.37 4.67
CA THR A 275 -20.04 17.75 5.10
C THR A 275 -19.49 18.05 6.49
N GLN A 276 -19.60 17.11 7.43
CA GLN A 276 -19.05 17.27 8.78
C GLN A 276 -17.52 17.33 8.78
N CYS A 277 -16.85 16.47 8.00
CA CYS A 277 -15.40 16.48 7.89
C CYS A 277 -14.86 17.72 7.12
N GLU A 278 -15.56 18.18 6.08
CA GLU A 278 -15.22 19.40 5.36
C GLU A 278 -15.31 20.63 6.29
N GLY A 279 -16.26 20.62 7.24
CA GLY A 279 -16.43 21.66 8.26
C GLY A 279 -15.52 21.54 9.49
N ASP A 280 -14.84 20.42 9.73
CA ASP A 280 -13.90 20.24 10.85
C ASP A 280 -12.46 20.31 10.35
N ASN A 281 -11.71 21.34 10.78
CA ASN A 281 -10.30 21.53 10.43
C ASN A 281 -9.38 20.43 10.97
N ARG A 282 -9.81 19.66 11.97
CA ARG A 282 -9.08 18.49 12.46
C ARG A 282 -9.34 17.26 11.61
N CYS A 283 -10.35 17.27 10.75
CA CYS A 283 -10.65 16.16 9.86
C CYS A 283 -9.93 16.36 8.53
N ALA A 284 -9.20 15.32 8.09
CA ALA A 284 -8.44 15.31 6.85
C ALA A 284 -8.88 14.20 5.90
N ALA A 285 -9.52 13.16 6.42
CA ALA A 285 -10.12 12.08 5.66
C ALA A 285 -11.31 11.47 6.40
N ILE A 286 -12.10 10.67 5.70
CA ILE A 286 -13.16 9.84 6.25
C ILE A 286 -13.07 8.43 5.69
N THR A 287 -13.57 7.48 6.46
CA THR A 287 -14.06 6.20 5.94
C THR A 287 -15.50 6.04 6.35
N TYR A 288 -16.35 5.74 5.38
CA TYR A 288 -17.76 5.47 5.57
C TYR A 288 -18.05 3.99 5.36
N ASP A 289 -18.56 3.34 6.41
CA ASP A 289 -19.06 1.97 6.36
C ASP A 289 -20.50 1.98 5.84
N LYS A 290 -20.69 1.55 4.59
CA LYS A 290 -21.99 1.53 3.91
C LYS A 290 -22.97 0.59 4.58
N LYS A 291 -22.47 -0.50 5.17
CA LYS A 291 -23.29 -1.55 5.76
C LYS A 291 -23.88 -1.13 7.10
N HIS A 292 -23.11 -0.40 7.91
CA HIS A 292 -23.55 0.01 9.24
C HIS A 292 -23.93 1.50 9.32
N SER A 293 -23.85 2.24 8.21
CA SER A 293 -24.09 3.69 8.18
C SER A 293 -23.27 4.42 9.25
N ALA A 294 -21.99 4.08 9.29
CA ALA A 294 -21.04 4.55 10.30
C ALA A 294 -19.93 5.35 9.63
N CYS A 295 -19.67 6.55 10.15
CA CYS A 295 -18.68 7.49 9.64
C CYS A 295 -17.48 7.56 10.59
N PHE A 296 -16.31 7.19 10.09
CA PHE A 296 -15.04 7.31 10.78
C PHE A 296 -14.31 8.53 10.23
N MET A 297 -14.44 9.66 10.91
CA MET A 297 -13.67 10.87 10.60
C MET A 297 -12.25 10.73 11.12
N LYS A 298 -11.27 11.16 10.32
CA LYS A 298 -9.86 10.88 10.57
C LYS A 298 -9.03 12.16 10.51
N GLY A 299 -8.07 12.27 11.41
CA GLY A 299 -7.12 13.39 11.44
C GLY A 299 -6.05 13.32 10.36
N ASP A 300 -5.82 12.13 9.81
CA ASP A 300 -4.92 11.89 8.70
C ASP A 300 -5.33 10.61 7.95
N ALA A 301 -4.69 10.30 6.82
CA ALA A 301 -4.71 8.99 6.21
C ALA A 301 -3.41 8.72 5.45
N SER A 302 -2.96 7.47 5.47
CA SER A 302 -1.71 7.06 4.82
C SER A 302 -1.83 5.75 4.07
N VAL A 303 -2.64 4.81 4.55
CA VAL A 303 -2.80 3.49 3.96
C VAL A 303 -4.26 3.26 3.61
N LEU A 304 -4.52 2.92 2.34
CA LEU A 304 -5.80 2.44 1.87
C LEU A 304 -5.78 0.92 1.77
N VAL A 305 -6.79 0.28 2.34
CA VAL A 305 -7.03 -1.16 2.20
C VAL A 305 -8.34 -1.40 1.47
N LYS A 306 -8.41 -2.51 0.73
CA LYS A 306 -9.58 -2.82 -0.06
C LYS A 306 -10.71 -3.31 0.84
N ASP A 307 -11.84 -2.61 0.80
CA ASP A 307 -13.07 -3.00 1.48
C ASP A 307 -14.27 -2.59 0.62
N PRO A 308 -14.98 -3.56 -0.01
CA PRO A 308 -16.12 -3.25 -0.87
C PRO A 308 -17.29 -2.59 -0.13
N ASP A 309 -17.38 -2.75 1.19
CA ASP A 309 -18.43 -2.16 2.02
C ASP A 309 -18.04 -0.76 2.53
N ALA A 310 -16.85 -0.26 2.19
CA ALA A 310 -16.37 1.05 2.58
C ALA A 310 -16.33 2.06 1.41
N THR A 311 -16.48 3.33 1.73
CA THR A 311 -16.15 4.47 0.86
C THR A 311 -15.24 5.41 1.63
N MET A 312 -14.01 5.62 1.14
CA MET A 312 -13.12 6.62 1.73
C MET A 312 -13.30 7.96 1.02
N ALA A 313 -13.02 9.06 1.71
CA ALA A 313 -12.79 10.34 1.05
C ALA A 313 -11.73 11.14 1.78
N ALA A 314 -10.87 11.86 1.07
CA ALA A 314 -9.78 12.61 1.69
C ALA A 314 -9.66 14.00 1.09
N LYS A 315 -9.24 14.97 1.92
CA LYS A 315 -8.91 16.31 1.44
C LYS A 315 -7.73 16.18 0.49
N GLN A 316 -7.62 17.11 -0.47
CA GLN A 316 -6.55 17.06 -1.48
C GLN A 316 -5.14 17.00 -0.85
N ALA A 317 -4.99 17.62 0.33
CA ALA A 317 -3.83 17.55 1.22
C ALA A 317 -3.33 16.14 1.54
N VAL A 318 -4.26 15.19 1.67
CA VAL A 318 -4.01 13.81 2.11
C VAL A 318 -4.05 12.87 0.92
N ALA A 319 -4.92 13.12 -0.05
CA ALA A 319 -5.10 12.27 -1.23
C ALA A 319 -3.78 11.94 -1.96
N GLY A 320 -2.87 12.90 -2.08
CA GLY A 320 -1.58 12.73 -2.77
C GLY A 320 -0.55 11.83 -2.05
N LYS A 321 -0.74 11.53 -0.76
CA LYS A 321 0.18 10.67 0.02
C LYS A 321 -0.38 9.27 0.33
N LEU A 322 -1.63 8.99 -0.08
CA LEU A 322 -2.28 7.71 0.17
C LEU A 322 -1.56 6.56 -0.54
N GLN A 323 -1.25 5.50 0.20
CA GLN A 323 -0.63 4.28 -0.30
C GLN A 323 -1.67 3.16 -0.37
N TYR A 324 -1.85 2.57 -1.55
CA TYR A 324 -2.74 1.43 -1.72
C TYR A 324 -2.03 0.15 -1.25
N SER A 325 -2.63 -0.51 -0.26
CA SER A 325 -2.15 -1.78 0.25
C SER A 325 -2.77 -2.95 -0.49
N SER A 326 -1.98 -4.01 -0.71
CA SER A 326 -2.47 -5.30 -1.21
C SER A 326 -2.97 -6.23 -0.10
N LEU A 327 -3.07 -5.75 1.15
CA LEU A 327 -3.57 -6.54 2.27
C LEU A 327 -5.01 -7.01 2.01
N VAL A 328 -5.21 -8.32 2.21
CA VAL A 328 -6.50 -8.99 2.21
C VAL A 328 -6.78 -9.46 3.64
N PHE A 329 -7.96 -9.12 4.15
CA PHE A 329 -8.36 -9.42 5.52
C PHE A 329 -9.13 -10.74 5.59
N TYR A 330 -8.88 -11.48 6.66
CA TYR A 330 -9.55 -12.74 6.95
C TYR A 330 -10.24 -12.67 8.31
N LYS A 331 -11.45 -13.24 8.37
CA LYS A 331 -12.25 -13.29 9.59
C LYS A 331 -12.18 -14.69 10.21
N ASN A 332 -11.93 -14.76 11.52
CA ASN A 332 -11.81 -16.02 12.26
C ASN A 332 -10.77 -16.96 11.65
N THR A 333 -9.70 -16.39 11.13
CA THR A 333 -8.61 -17.12 10.49
C THR A 333 -7.31 -16.59 11.07
N VAL A 334 -6.33 -17.48 11.23
CA VAL A 334 -4.95 -17.12 11.53
C VAL A 334 -4.12 -17.38 10.29
N VAL A 335 -3.23 -16.45 9.98
CA VAL A 335 -2.18 -16.61 8.97
C VAL A 335 -1.05 -17.41 9.61
N VAL A 336 -0.79 -18.60 9.11
CA VAL A 336 0.27 -19.47 9.63
C VAL A 336 1.55 -19.19 8.85
N GLY A 337 2.62 -18.85 9.56
CA GLY A 337 3.93 -18.56 8.98
C GLY A 337 4.94 -18.16 10.05
N ASP A 338 6.12 -17.72 9.61
CA ASP A 338 7.17 -17.29 10.52
C ASP A 338 6.96 -15.83 10.91
N SER A 339 6.86 -15.61 12.22
CA SER A 339 6.70 -14.27 12.79
C SER A 339 8.06 -13.70 13.15
N TYR A 340 8.34 -12.49 12.69
CA TYR A 340 9.57 -11.76 13.02
C TYR A 340 9.35 -10.66 14.07
N SER A 341 8.09 -10.37 14.41
CA SER A 341 7.70 -9.40 15.43
C SER A 341 6.43 -9.88 16.12
N ASN A 342 6.39 -9.80 17.45
CA ASN A 342 5.21 -10.07 18.26
C ASN A 342 5.19 -9.11 19.44
N VAL A 343 4.38 -8.05 19.35
CA VAL A 343 4.41 -6.93 20.31
C VAL A 343 3.01 -6.46 20.69
N PRO A 344 2.82 -5.89 21.88
CA PRO A 344 1.59 -5.21 22.23
C PRO A 344 1.32 -4.06 21.24
N SER A 345 0.10 -3.98 20.71
CA SER A 345 -0.28 -2.98 19.72
C SER A 345 -1.81 -2.80 19.66
N ALA A 346 -2.28 -1.72 19.06
CA ALA A 346 -3.67 -1.62 18.64
C ALA A 346 -3.88 -2.35 17.30
N TYR A 347 -5.13 -2.72 17.00
CA TYR A 347 -5.45 -3.40 15.75
C TYR A 347 -5.05 -2.57 14.52
N ALA A 348 -5.44 -1.30 14.48
CA ALA A 348 -5.12 -0.41 13.37
C ALA A 348 -3.61 -0.24 13.19
N ASP A 349 -2.87 -0.07 14.28
CA ASP A 349 -1.41 0.04 14.26
C ASP A 349 -0.74 -1.24 13.74
N CYS A 350 -1.27 -2.41 14.09
CA CYS A 350 -0.81 -3.70 13.56
C CYS A 350 -0.96 -3.78 12.03
N VAL A 351 -2.12 -3.38 11.52
CA VAL A 351 -2.40 -3.34 10.09
C VAL A 351 -1.48 -2.36 9.38
N MET A 352 -1.38 -1.14 9.90
CA MET A 352 -0.53 -0.09 9.30
C MET A 352 0.94 -0.49 9.30
N ALA A 353 1.43 -1.11 10.38
CA ALA A 353 2.80 -1.61 10.45
C ALA A 353 3.08 -2.64 9.35
N CYS A 354 2.17 -3.60 9.13
CA CYS A 354 2.36 -4.57 8.06
C CYS A 354 2.22 -3.95 6.65
N ALA A 355 1.30 -3.01 6.48
CA ALA A 355 1.09 -2.35 5.20
C ALA A 355 2.33 -1.54 4.78
N ALA A 356 2.94 -0.82 5.72
CA ALA A 356 4.11 0.01 5.47
C ALA A 356 5.43 -0.79 5.37
N ASP A 357 5.55 -1.90 6.09
CA ASP A 357 6.76 -2.71 6.10
C ASP A 357 6.83 -3.62 4.86
N GLN A 358 7.83 -3.41 4.02
CA GLN A 358 8.09 -4.23 2.82
C GLN A 358 8.41 -5.69 3.16
N LYS A 359 8.98 -5.94 4.35
CA LYS A 359 9.26 -7.30 4.83
C LYS A 359 7.98 -8.05 5.23
N CYS A 360 6.94 -7.32 5.66
CA CYS A 360 5.71 -7.94 6.11
C CYS A 360 4.93 -8.54 4.94
N LEU A 361 4.65 -9.85 5.00
CA LEU A 361 3.76 -10.56 4.09
C LEU A 361 2.39 -10.85 4.71
N GLY A 362 2.27 -10.80 6.04
CA GLY A 362 0.99 -10.89 6.73
C GLY A 362 1.07 -10.55 8.20
N PHE A 363 -0.09 -10.43 8.84
CA PHE A 363 -0.20 -10.13 10.26
C PHE A 363 -1.28 -10.97 10.92
N ASN A 364 -1.14 -11.18 12.23
CA ASN A 364 -2.18 -11.69 13.11
C ASN A 364 -2.36 -10.74 14.29
N PHE A 365 -3.59 -10.38 14.60
CA PHE A 365 -3.94 -9.58 15.75
C PHE A 365 -4.81 -10.39 16.72
N ASP A 366 -4.24 -10.68 17.88
CA ASP A 366 -4.92 -11.29 19.01
C ASP A 366 -5.70 -10.20 19.76
N SER A 367 -7.00 -10.14 19.49
CA SER A 367 -7.88 -9.10 20.04
C SER A 367 -8.02 -9.15 21.57
N PRO A 368 -8.14 -10.35 22.20
CA PRO A 368 -8.08 -10.49 23.66
C PRO A 368 -6.80 -9.95 24.30
N ASN A 369 -5.63 -10.30 23.76
CA ASN A 369 -4.34 -9.96 24.39
C ASN A 369 -3.73 -8.66 23.88
N LYS A 370 -4.32 -8.03 22.85
CA LYS A 370 -3.79 -6.84 22.18
C LYS A 370 -2.38 -7.04 21.65
N MET A 371 -2.12 -8.24 21.12
CA MET A 371 -0.82 -8.61 20.57
C MET A 371 -0.90 -8.62 19.04
N CYS A 372 0.08 -7.99 18.41
CA CYS A 372 0.29 -7.97 16.98
C CYS A 372 1.49 -8.82 16.62
N SER A 373 1.28 -9.82 15.78
CA SER A 373 2.33 -10.61 15.17
C SER A 373 2.47 -10.24 13.70
N LEU A 374 3.66 -9.80 13.28
CA LEU A 374 4.01 -9.58 11.87
C LEU A 374 4.79 -10.79 11.34
N LEU A 375 4.49 -11.17 10.10
CA LEU A 375 5.02 -12.36 9.44
C LEU A 375 5.74 -11.98 8.16
N ASP A 376 6.91 -12.56 7.94
CA ASP A 376 7.70 -12.40 6.70
C ASP A 376 7.52 -13.60 5.76
N GLN A 377 6.72 -14.58 6.18
CA GLN A 377 6.29 -15.72 5.37
C GLN A 377 4.82 -16.06 5.66
N VAL A 378 4.10 -16.48 4.63
CA VAL A 378 2.73 -16.97 4.72
C VAL A 378 2.68 -18.38 4.13
N ASN A 379 2.55 -19.38 5.00
CA ASN A 379 2.61 -20.79 4.62
C ASN A 379 1.21 -21.37 4.37
N SER A 380 0.23 -21.00 5.21
CA SER A 380 -1.15 -21.47 5.09
C SER A 380 -2.11 -20.58 5.88
N LEU A 381 -3.41 -20.80 5.69
CA LEU A 381 -4.48 -20.19 6.47
C LEU A 381 -5.16 -21.27 7.31
N SER A 382 -5.45 -20.98 8.57
CA SER A 382 -6.15 -21.91 9.46
C SER A 382 -7.29 -21.22 10.19
N LEU A 383 -8.43 -21.90 10.35
CA LEU A 383 -9.58 -21.35 11.05
C LEU A 383 -9.24 -21.18 12.55
N PHE A 384 -9.33 -19.95 13.05
CA PHE A 384 -9.11 -19.62 14.45
C PHE A 384 -10.00 -18.45 14.87
N LYS A 385 -10.97 -18.71 15.76
CA LYS A 385 -11.88 -17.68 16.26
C LYS A 385 -11.16 -16.70 17.17
N GLY A 386 -11.52 -15.42 17.10
CA GLY A 386 -10.97 -14.37 17.98
C GLY A 386 -9.66 -13.75 17.51
N VAL A 387 -9.13 -14.18 16.36
CA VAL A 387 -8.02 -13.52 15.67
C VAL A 387 -8.56 -12.75 14.47
N ALA A 388 -8.08 -11.53 14.32
CA ALA A 388 -8.20 -10.76 13.09
C ALA A 388 -6.85 -10.83 12.37
N SER A 389 -6.84 -11.19 11.10
CA SER A 389 -5.59 -11.39 10.37
C SER A 389 -5.69 -10.88 8.95
N GLY A 390 -4.54 -10.78 8.28
CA GLY A 390 -4.50 -10.52 6.86
C GLY A 390 -3.15 -10.83 6.27
N SER A 391 -3.10 -10.99 4.95
CA SER A 391 -1.85 -11.14 4.20
C SER A 391 -1.88 -10.31 2.94
N LYS A 392 -0.71 -9.86 2.49
CA LYS A 392 -0.58 -9.20 1.21
C LYS A 392 -0.89 -10.22 0.11
N ALA A 393 -1.73 -9.84 -0.84
CA ALA A 393 -1.90 -10.62 -2.05
C ALA A 393 -0.52 -10.74 -2.74
N ALA A 394 -0.13 -11.96 -3.12
CA ALA A 394 1.01 -12.14 -3.98
C ALA A 394 0.75 -11.35 -5.27
N GLY A 395 1.66 -10.45 -5.64
CA GLY A 395 1.60 -9.79 -6.94
C GLY A 395 1.59 -10.85 -8.03
N ASN A 396 0.64 -10.76 -8.96
CA ASN A 396 0.67 -11.55 -10.18
C ASN A 396 1.87 -11.18 -11.05
#